data_AF-A0A8J4Y5Z2-F1
#
_entry.id   AF-A0A8J4Y5Z2-F1
#
_cell.length_a   1.000
_cell.length_b   1.000
_cell.length_c   1.000
_cell.angle_alpha   90.00
_cell.angle_beta   90.00
_cell.angle_gamma   90.00
#
_symmetry.space_group_name_H-M   'P 1'
#
loop_
_entity.id
_entity.type
_entity.pdbx_description
1 polymer ?
#
loop_
_entity_poly.entity_id
_entity_poly.type
_entity_poly.pdbx_seq_one_letter_code
_entity_poly.pdbx_strand_id
1 'polypeptide(L)'
;MPLQAVIPSVHSLAGEDDDTQAGEMDKTYQDAFHELGRSWEVSPELFEKLQEITCHMYLPSTHTTEVNKLRYELFCARRGEVESSQLPPCEDCLFMHALRANYQAAIWRRSLQSQPFVANPTDCGWMTDEDGKLAVNWMRGSPAPDAVMQLLSCKCVRSCELPKCTCLSNGLKCTDMCRLQTCQNKAIEEEPVAQQSDSESDVDDIEED
;
A
#
# COMPACT_ATOMS: atom_id res chain seq x y z
N MET A 1 -12.87 7.31 12.28
CA MET A 1 -13.74 6.73 11.24
C MET A 1 -13.61 7.56 9.96
N PRO A 2 -12.77 7.16 8.99
CA PRO A 2 -12.99 7.55 7.60
C PRO A 2 -12.43 6.55 6.56
N LEU A 3 -12.76 5.25 6.67
CA LEU A 3 -12.52 4.29 5.58
C LEU A 3 -13.78 4.10 4.68
N GLN A 4 -14.90 4.71 5.04
CA GLN A 4 -16.16 4.64 4.28
C GLN A 4 -16.17 5.44 2.97
N ALA A 5 -15.19 6.31 2.72
CA ALA A 5 -15.16 7.12 1.50
C ALA A 5 -14.54 6.41 0.29
N VAL A 6 -13.82 5.29 0.48
CA VAL A 6 -13.25 4.47 -0.62
C VAL A 6 -14.09 3.21 -0.88
N ILE A 7 -14.99 2.87 0.06
CA ILE A 7 -15.83 1.67 0.02
C ILE A 7 -16.86 1.64 -1.12
N PRO A 8 -17.40 2.75 -1.68
CA PRO A 8 -18.44 2.62 -2.70
C PRO A 8 -17.96 1.91 -3.97
N SER A 9 -16.70 2.06 -4.41
CA SER A 9 -16.26 1.46 -5.67
C SER A 9 -16.09 -0.05 -5.62
N VAL A 10 -15.83 -0.65 -4.44
CA VAL A 10 -15.65 -2.11 -4.32
C VAL A 10 -16.93 -2.82 -3.90
N HIS A 11 -17.81 -2.14 -3.14
CA HIS A 11 -19.13 -2.67 -2.81
C HIS A 11 -20.14 -2.51 -3.97
N SER A 12 -19.99 -1.50 -4.82
CA SER A 12 -20.85 -1.30 -5.99
C SER A 12 -20.62 -2.33 -7.11
N LEU A 13 -19.54 -3.10 -7.08
CA LEU A 13 -19.29 -4.15 -8.07
C LEU A 13 -20.04 -5.46 -7.78
N ALA A 14 -20.77 -5.54 -6.66
CA ALA A 14 -21.55 -6.71 -6.26
C ALA A 14 -23.07 -6.45 -6.23
N GLY A 15 -23.52 -5.25 -6.60
CA GLY A 15 -24.93 -4.89 -6.73
C GLY A 15 -25.22 -4.36 -8.12
N GLU A 16 -26.10 -5.04 -8.85
CA GLU A 16 -26.73 -4.51 -10.05
C GLU A 16 -27.53 -3.27 -9.66
N ASP A 17 -27.11 -2.07 -10.10
CA ASP A 17 -27.93 -1.05 -10.78
C ASP A 17 -27.26 0.36 -10.79
N ASP A 18 -27.38 1.00 -11.97
CA ASP A 18 -27.24 2.43 -12.33
C ASP A 18 -25.88 3.02 -12.76
N ASP A 19 -25.66 2.96 -14.08
CA ASP A 19 -25.07 3.98 -14.97
C ASP A 19 -24.06 4.99 -14.38
N THR A 20 -22.97 4.48 -13.80
CA THR A 20 -21.74 5.28 -13.67
C THR A 20 -20.74 4.80 -14.70
N GLN A 21 -20.46 5.68 -15.66
CA GLN A 21 -19.53 5.55 -16.79
C GLN A 21 -18.29 4.72 -16.41
N ALA A 22 -18.36 3.42 -16.69
CA ALA A 22 -17.25 2.48 -16.55
C ALA A 22 -16.23 2.84 -17.63
N GLY A 23 -15.32 3.77 -17.31
CA GLY A 23 -14.11 3.99 -18.09
C GLY A 23 -13.41 2.64 -18.23
N GLU A 24 -12.90 2.35 -19.44
CA GLU A 24 -12.17 1.12 -19.75
C GLU A 24 -11.15 0.81 -18.64
N MET A 25 -11.55 -0.08 -17.74
CA MET A 25 -10.74 -0.46 -16.61
C MET A 25 -9.62 -1.34 -17.16
N ASP A 26 -8.37 -0.97 -16.90
CA ASP A 26 -7.18 -1.69 -17.34
C ASP A 26 -7.39 -3.21 -17.15
N LYS A 27 -7.07 -3.99 -18.18
CA LYS A 27 -7.21 -5.45 -18.16
C LYS A 27 -6.51 -6.06 -16.95
N THR A 28 -5.40 -5.45 -16.52
CA THR A 28 -4.65 -5.82 -15.31
C THR A 28 -5.50 -5.75 -14.04
N TYR A 29 -6.41 -4.77 -13.95
CA TYR A 29 -7.30 -4.61 -12.80
C TYR A 29 -8.41 -5.65 -12.80
N GLN A 30 -8.97 -5.94 -13.98
CA GLN A 30 -9.98 -6.99 -14.15
C GLN A 30 -9.44 -8.34 -13.68
N ASP A 31 -8.20 -8.67 -14.03
CA ASP A 31 -7.55 -9.92 -13.62
C ASP A 31 -7.38 -10.00 -12.09
N ALA A 32 -7.03 -8.89 -11.43
CA ALA A 32 -6.92 -8.84 -9.97
C ALA A 32 -8.28 -9.11 -9.28
N PHE A 33 -9.36 -8.48 -9.75
CA PHE A 33 -10.70 -8.71 -9.21
C PHE A 33 -11.21 -10.14 -9.49
N HIS A 34 -10.82 -10.73 -10.63
CA HIS A 34 -11.13 -12.12 -10.94
C HIS A 34 -10.39 -13.14 -10.08
N GLU A 35 -9.29 -12.76 -9.43
CA GLU A 35 -8.52 -13.61 -8.53
C GLU A 35 -9.10 -13.62 -7.11
N LEU A 36 -9.73 -12.52 -6.68
CA LEU A 36 -10.38 -12.41 -5.36
C LEU A 36 -11.36 -13.56 -5.12
N GLY A 37 -11.21 -14.22 -3.97
CA GLY A 37 -12.07 -15.29 -3.47
C GLY A 37 -11.79 -16.68 -4.06
N ARG A 38 -10.83 -16.83 -4.98
CA ARG A 38 -10.41 -18.14 -5.49
C ARG A 38 -9.85 -18.99 -4.35
N SER A 39 -8.94 -18.42 -3.56
CA SER A 39 -8.45 -18.93 -2.27
C SER A 39 -9.02 -18.14 -1.09
N TRP A 40 -8.89 -18.69 0.11
CA TRP A 40 -9.19 -17.97 1.36
C TRP A 40 -8.09 -16.97 1.74
N GLU A 41 -6.88 -17.19 1.23
CA GLU A 41 -5.71 -16.35 1.46
C GLU A 41 -5.55 -15.34 0.33
N VAL A 42 -5.04 -14.14 0.66
CA VAL A 42 -4.60 -13.15 -0.32
C VAL A 42 -3.12 -13.39 -0.59
N SER A 43 -2.76 -13.77 -1.81
CA SER A 43 -1.36 -13.99 -2.19
C SER A 43 -0.59 -12.66 -2.26
N PRO A 44 0.75 -12.67 -2.13
CA PRO A 44 1.58 -11.49 -2.29
C PRO A 44 1.36 -10.80 -3.65
N GLU A 45 1.27 -11.57 -4.73
CA GLU A 45 1.10 -11.05 -6.09
C GLU A 45 -0.28 -10.40 -6.29
N LEU A 46 -1.32 -10.98 -5.68
CA LEU A 46 -2.64 -10.36 -5.67
C LEU A 46 -2.60 -9.05 -4.88
N PHE A 47 -1.92 -9.04 -3.73
CA PHE A 47 -1.83 -7.84 -2.90
C PHE A 47 -1.05 -6.71 -3.59
N GLU A 48 0.06 -7.01 -4.27
CA GLU A 48 0.80 -6.04 -5.09
C GLU A 48 -0.09 -5.37 -6.14
N LYS A 49 -0.92 -6.14 -6.86
CA LYS A 49 -1.90 -5.58 -7.82
C LYS A 49 -2.95 -4.71 -7.13
N LEU A 50 -3.43 -5.11 -5.95
CA LEU A 50 -4.39 -4.31 -5.18
C LEU A 50 -3.76 -2.99 -4.67
N GLN A 51 -2.46 -3.00 -4.33
CA GLN A 51 -1.72 -1.79 -4.00
C GLN A 51 -1.61 -0.86 -5.22
N GLU A 52 -1.24 -1.40 -6.37
CA GLU A 52 -1.15 -0.63 -7.64
C GLU A 52 -2.50 0.00 -8.02
N ILE A 53 -3.59 -0.77 -7.99
CA ILE A 53 -4.95 -0.26 -8.22
C ILE A 53 -5.26 0.88 -7.25
N THR A 54 -4.93 0.70 -5.97
CA THR A 54 -5.15 1.72 -4.94
C THR A 54 -4.34 2.97 -5.22
N CYS A 55 -3.08 2.84 -5.63
CA CYS A 55 -2.25 3.98 -6.01
C CYS A 55 -2.88 4.79 -7.16
N HIS A 56 -3.31 4.11 -8.23
CA HIS A 56 -3.94 4.76 -9.38
C HIS A 56 -5.32 5.36 -9.05
N MET A 57 -6.07 4.81 -8.09
CA MET A 57 -7.32 5.43 -7.61
C MET A 57 -7.09 6.79 -6.94
N TYR A 58 -5.97 6.96 -6.23
CA TYR A 58 -5.64 8.22 -5.53
C TYR A 58 -4.89 9.21 -6.43
N LEU A 59 -4.02 8.72 -7.32
CA LEU A 59 -3.26 9.54 -8.26
C LEU A 59 -3.09 8.77 -9.58
N PRO A 60 -3.95 9.00 -10.59
CA PRO A 60 -3.91 8.26 -11.85
C PRO A 60 -2.59 8.36 -12.62
N SER A 61 -1.82 9.42 -12.40
CA SER A 61 -0.52 9.65 -13.04
C SER A 61 0.67 9.20 -12.19
N THR A 62 0.43 8.45 -11.12
CA THR A 62 1.51 7.95 -10.25
C THR A 62 2.40 6.94 -10.99
N HIS A 63 3.66 6.86 -10.58
CA HIS A 63 4.59 5.82 -11.03
C HIS A 63 4.91 4.80 -9.94
N THR A 64 4.44 5.03 -8.71
CA THR A 64 4.60 4.07 -7.61
C THR A 64 3.40 3.16 -7.51
N THR A 65 3.68 1.88 -7.28
CA THR A 65 2.70 0.82 -7.01
C THR A 65 2.54 0.52 -5.52
N GLU A 66 3.28 1.22 -4.66
CA GLU A 66 3.31 0.99 -3.21
C GLU A 66 2.54 2.09 -2.47
N VAL A 67 1.50 1.70 -1.73
CA VAL A 67 0.59 2.69 -1.12
C VAL A 67 1.27 3.53 -0.03
N ASN A 68 2.23 2.97 0.71
CA ASN A 68 2.98 3.73 1.72
C ASN A 68 3.90 4.78 1.07
N LYS A 69 4.53 4.45 -0.06
CA LYS A 69 5.34 5.39 -0.82
C LYS A 69 4.49 6.52 -1.39
N LEU A 70 3.37 6.19 -2.05
CA LEU A 70 2.43 7.21 -2.53
C LEU A 70 1.88 8.07 -1.39
N ARG A 71 1.55 7.45 -0.24
CA ARG A 71 1.09 8.16 0.95
C ARG A 71 2.11 9.21 1.40
N TYR A 72 3.39 8.84 1.46
CA TYR A 72 4.47 9.74 1.84
C TYR A 72 4.70 10.85 0.81
N GLU A 73 4.69 10.52 -0.49
CA GLU A 73 4.82 11.48 -1.59
C GLU A 73 3.70 12.54 -1.55
N LEU A 74 2.45 12.11 -1.39
CA LEU A 74 1.30 13.01 -1.27
C LEU A 74 1.36 13.86 -0.01
N PHE A 75 1.81 13.28 1.11
CA PHE A 75 1.99 14.01 2.37
C PHE A 75 3.07 15.10 2.23
N CYS A 76 4.21 14.80 1.60
CA CYS A 76 5.28 15.75 1.35
C CYS A 76 4.87 16.83 0.34
N ALA A 77 4.23 16.45 -0.76
CA ALA A 77 3.76 17.39 -1.79
C ALA A 77 2.80 18.45 -1.21
N ARG A 78 2.00 18.05 -0.21
CA ARG A 78 1.07 18.94 0.52
C ARG A 78 1.64 19.51 1.82
N ARG A 79 2.95 19.35 2.07
CA ARG A 79 3.65 19.88 3.26
C ARG A 79 3.02 19.46 4.60
N GLY A 80 2.42 18.28 4.64
CA GLY A 80 1.68 17.79 5.81
C GLY A 80 0.34 18.49 6.06
N GLU A 81 -0.06 19.46 5.24
CA GLU A 81 -1.37 20.13 5.28
C GLU A 81 -2.39 19.32 4.46
N VAL A 82 -2.55 18.03 4.82
CA VAL A 82 -3.47 17.11 4.14
C VAL A 82 -4.26 16.32 5.17
N GLU A 83 -5.58 16.30 4.98
CA GLU A 83 -6.45 15.48 5.81
C GLU A 83 -6.18 14.00 5.56
N SER A 84 -6.22 13.17 6.60
CA SER A 84 -5.90 11.75 6.45
C SER A 84 -6.84 11.01 5.49
N SER A 85 -8.05 11.52 5.24
CA SER A 85 -9.01 10.97 4.28
C SER A 85 -8.63 11.22 2.82
N GLN A 86 -7.72 12.15 2.56
CA GLN A 86 -7.21 12.47 1.22
C GLN A 86 -5.93 11.72 0.87
N LEU A 87 -5.41 10.94 1.82
CA LEU A 87 -4.25 10.09 1.64
C LEU A 87 -4.69 8.64 1.39
N PRO A 88 -3.96 7.87 0.56
CA PRO A 88 -4.20 6.44 0.43
C PRO A 88 -4.09 5.75 1.79
N PRO A 89 -4.82 4.63 2.01
CA PRO A 89 -4.65 3.84 3.23
C PRO A 89 -3.18 3.45 3.39
N CYS A 90 -2.71 3.29 4.63
CA CYS A 90 -1.43 2.63 4.82
C CYS A 90 -1.53 1.17 4.34
N GLU A 91 -0.39 0.58 4.00
CA GLU A 91 -0.30 -0.79 3.50
C GLU A 91 -1.01 -1.80 4.43
N ASP A 92 -0.81 -1.69 5.74
CA ASP A 92 -1.43 -2.58 6.72
C ASP A 92 -2.97 -2.45 6.73
N CYS A 93 -3.50 -1.22 6.68
CA CYS A 93 -4.94 -0.99 6.52
C CYS A 93 -5.49 -1.61 5.23
N LEU A 94 -4.75 -1.44 4.12
CA LEU A 94 -5.15 -1.97 2.82
C LEU A 94 -5.11 -3.50 2.83
N PHE A 95 -4.10 -4.11 3.45
CA PHE A 95 -3.99 -5.56 3.56
C PHE A 95 -5.15 -6.15 4.37
N MET A 96 -5.47 -5.53 5.51
CA MET A 96 -6.62 -5.96 6.31
C MET A 96 -7.94 -5.81 5.54
N HIS A 97 -8.08 -4.77 4.71
CA HIS A 97 -9.22 -4.63 3.82
C HIS A 97 -9.25 -5.70 2.73
N ALA A 98 -8.11 -6.00 2.10
CA ALA A 98 -7.98 -7.03 1.08
C ALA A 98 -8.37 -8.41 1.62
N LEU A 99 -7.93 -8.77 2.83
CA LEU A 99 -8.34 -10.02 3.50
C LEU A 99 -9.86 -10.12 3.65
N ARG A 100 -10.51 -9.03 4.08
CA ARG A 100 -11.96 -9.01 4.25
C ARG A 100 -12.71 -9.11 2.92
N ALA A 101 -12.29 -8.34 1.93
CA ALA A 101 -12.89 -8.37 0.60
C ALA A 101 -12.71 -9.74 -0.07
N ASN A 102 -11.52 -10.35 0.06
CA ASN A 102 -11.23 -11.68 -0.43
C ASN A 102 -12.12 -12.75 0.21
N TYR A 103 -12.30 -12.68 1.52
CA TYR A 103 -13.17 -13.61 2.26
C TYR A 103 -14.64 -13.49 1.83
N GLN A 104 -15.15 -12.27 1.67
CA GLN A 104 -16.50 -12.05 1.16
C GLN A 104 -16.67 -12.62 -0.26
N ALA A 105 -15.73 -12.36 -1.15
CA ALA A 105 -15.72 -12.92 -2.50
C ALA A 105 -15.61 -14.47 -2.48
N ALA A 106 -14.83 -15.03 -1.55
CA ALA A 106 -14.68 -16.48 -1.40
C ALA A 106 -15.99 -17.16 -0.97
N ILE A 107 -16.77 -16.53 -0.10
CA ILE A 107 -18.12 -16.98 0.26
C ILE A 107 -19.03 -16.95 -0.97
N TRP A 108 -19.08 -15.82 -1.68
CA TRP A 108 -19.98 -15.66 -2.84
C TRP A 108 -19.70 -16.66 -3.95
N ARG A 109 -18.42 -16.94 -4.24
CA ARG A 109 -18.02 -17.97 -5.21
C ARG A 109 -18.48 -19.38 -4.85
N ARG A 110 -18.72 -19.63 -3.57
CA ARG A 110 -19.14 -20.93 -3.04
C ARG A 110 -20.64 -20.97 -2.70
N SER A 111 -21.39 -19.92 -3.04
CA SER A 111 -22.82 -19.77 -2.71
C SER A 111 -23.72 -20.89 -3.22
N LEU A 112 -23.36 -21.53 -4.33
CA LEU A 112 -24.10 -22.64 -4.93
C LEU A 112 -23.73 -24.02 -4.37
N GLN A 113 -22.72 -24.09 -3.50
CA GLN A 113 -22.34 -25.34 -2.84
C GLN A 113 -23.29 -25.59 -1.67
N SER A 114 -23.81 -26.81 -1.52
CA SER A 114 -24.78 -27.11 -0.45
C SER A 114 -24.18 -26.99 0.95
N GLN A 115 -22.89 -27.33 1.11
CA GLN A 115 -22.15 -27.28 2.38
C GLN A 115 -20.68 -26.92 2.08
N PRO A 116 -20.39 -25.66 1.75
CA PRO A 116 -19.02 -25.25 1.49
C PRO A 116 -18.22 -25.28 2.79
N PHE A 117 -16.95 -25.67 2.69
CA PHE A 117 -16.00 -25.32 3.73
C PHE A 117 -15.85 -23.79 3.77
N VAL A 118 -15.95 -23.19 4.94
CA VAL A 118 -15.80 -21.74 5.17
C VAL A 118 -14.68 -21.54 6.19
N ALA A 119 -13.67 -20.73 5.83
CA ALA A 119 -12.57 -20.41 6.71
C ALA A 119 -13.05 -19.57 7.92
N ASN A 120 -12.26 -19.54 9.00
CA ASN A 120 -12.58 -18.70 10.15
C ASN A 120 -12.39 -17.21 9.78
N PRO A 121 -13.39 -16.34 9.99
CA PRO A 121 -13.27 -14.91 9.67
C PRO A 121 -12.18 -14.19 10.48
N THR A 122 -11.78 -14.66 11.66
CA THR A 122 -10.74 -13.98 12.46
C THR A 122 -9.38 -13.96 11.79
N ASP A 123 -9.13 -14.87 10.86
CA ASP A 123 -7.88 -14.91 10.07
C ASP A 123 -7.97 -14.09 8.79
N CYS A 124 -9.15 -13.52 8.50
CA CYS A 124 -9.45 -12.81 7.26
C CYS A 124 -9.74 -11.32 7.47
N GLY A 125 -9.10 -10.71 8.47
CA GLY A 125 -9.22 -9.26 8.72
C GLY A 125 -10.39 -8.87 9.63
N TRP A 126 -10.98 -9.84 10.33
CA TRP A 126 -11.84 -9.63 11.48
C TRP A 126 -11.14 -10.04 12.78
N MET A 127 -11.72 -9.68 13.91
CA MET A 127 -11.33 -10.12 15.24
C MET A 127 -12.57 -10.32 16.10
N THR A 128 -12.41 -10.98 17.23
CA THR A 128 -13.46 -11.08 18.24
C THR A 128 -13.29 -9.95 19.26
N ASP A 129 -14.34 -9.19 19.52
CA ASP A 129 -14.34 -8.15 20.55
C ASP A 129 -14.54 -8.73 21.97
N GLU A 130 -14.56 -7.84 22.97
CA GLU A 130 -14.74 -8.22 24.38
C GLU A 130 -16.09 -8.91 24.66
N ASP A 131 -17.10 -8.67 23.83
CA ASP A 131 -18.43 -9.27 23.91
C ASP A 131 -18.53 -10.62 23.18
N GLY A 132 -17.44 -11.09 22.56
CA GLY A 132 -17.46 -12.30 21.73
C GLY A 132 -18.04 -12.09 20.33
N LYS A 133 -18.24 -10.84 19.89
CA LYS A 133 -18.80 -10.51 18.57
C LYS A 133 -17.70 -10.27 17.55
N LEU A 134 -18.04 -10.49 16.28
CA LEU A 134 -17.12 -10.23 15.18
C LEU A 134 -17.01 -8.72 14.95
N ALA A 135 -15.80 -8.20 15.08
CA ALA A 135 -15.43 -6.82 14.82
C ALA A 135 -14.40 -6.72 13.69
N VAL A 136 -14.36 -5.58 13.00
CA VAL A 136 -13.35 -5.33 11.97
C VAL A 136 -11.99 -5.16 12.64
N ASN A 137 -11.00 -5.94 12.19
CA ASN A 137 -9.62 -5.71 12.56
C ASN A 137 -9.03 -4.71 11.54
N TRP A 138 -8.86 -3.46 11.96
CA TRP A 138 -8.50 -2.37 11.06
C TRP A 138 -7.02 -2.38 10.66
N MET A 139 -6.14 -2.77 11.58
CA MET A 139 -4.68 -2.75 11.45
C MET A 139 -4.09 -3.82 12.37
N ARG A 140 -2.97 -4.41 11.97
CA ARG A 140 -2.16 -5.32 12.80
C ARG A 140 -1.29 -4.55 13.80
N GLY A 141 -0.84 -3.35 13.40
CA GLY A 141 0.04 -2.50 14.19
C GLY A 141 -0.65 -1.28 14.81
N SER A 142 0.13 -0.50 15.57
CA SER A 142 -0.30 0.82 16.04
C SER A 142 -0.46 1.80 14.86
N PRO A 143 -1.44 2.72 14.90
CA PRO A 143 -1.73 3.64 13.78
C PRO A 143 -0.57 4.52 13.30
N ALA A 144 0.41 4.80 14.16
CA ALA A 144 1.63 5.51 13.81
C ALA A 144 2.77 5.05 14.75
N PRO A 145 4.02 4.93 14.27
CA PRO A 145 5.19 4.85 15.14
C PRO A 145 5.35 6.15 15.94
N ASP A 146 5.73 6.08 17.21
CA ASP A 146 5.91 7.26 18.08
C ASP A 146 6.88 8.31 17.50
N ALA A 147 7.82 7.89 16.65
CA ALA A 147 8.75 8.75 15.93
C ALA A 147 8.08 9.70 14.92
N VAL A 148 6.93 9.33 14.34
CA VAL A 148 6.16 10.16 13.39
C VAL A 148 5.54 11.36 14.10
N MET A 149 5.18 11.24 15.39
CA MET A 149 4.69 12.37 16.20
C MET A 149 5.77 13.42 16.47
N GLN A 150 7.05 13.12 16.16
CA GLN A 150 8.19 14.03 16.34
C GLN A 150 8.75 14.56 15.01
N LEU A 151 7.99 14.52 13.91
CA LEU A 151 8.40 15.06 12.60
C LEU A 151 8.67 16.57 12.66
N LEU A 152 9.91 16.94 13.00
CA LEU A 152 10.43 18.29 12.94
C LEU A 152 10.98 18.55 11.52
N SER A 153 10.24 19.30 10.70
CA SER A 153 10.78 19.85 9.47
C SER A 153 11.52 21.16 9.74
N CYS A 154 12.70 21.33 9.15
CA CYS A 154 13.39 22.61 9.22
C CYS A 154 12.81 23.61 8.21
N LYS A 155 12.80 24.89 8.60
CA LYS A 155 12.37 26.02 7.75
C LYS A 155 13.51 26.66 6.97
N CYS A 156 14.66 25.98 6.89
CA CYS A 156 15.85 26.46 6.20
C CYS A 156 15.56 26.75 4.72
N VAL A 157 16.09 27.86 4.21
CA VAL A 157 15.82 28.31 2.82
C VAL A 157 17.05 28.20 1.92
N ARG A 158 18.25 28.46 2.46
CA ARG A 158 19.49 28.53 1.67
C ARG A 158 20.43 27.37 1.97
N SER A 159 20.68 27.11 3.25
CA SER A 159 21.50 25.99 3.71
C SER A 159 20.97 25.49 5.06
N CYS A 160 21.19 24.20 5.32
CA CYS A 160 20.95 23.59 6.63
C CYS A 160 22.27 23.53 7.37
N GLU A 161 22.47 24.46 8.29
CA GLU A 161 23.68 24.56 9.11
C GLU A 161 23.29 24.76 10.58
N LEU A 162 24.13 24.28 11.49
CA LEU A 162 24.00 24.58 12.91
C LEU A 162 24.29 26.07 13.16
N PRO A 163 23.63 26.72 14.14
CA PRO A 163 22.58 26.16 15.01
C PRO A 163 21.15 26.38 14.46
N LYS A 164 21.01 26.91 13.24
CA LYS A 164 19.73 27.41 12.69
C LYS A 164 18.80 26.29 12.22
N CYS A 165 19.35 25.18 11.75
CA CYS A 165 18.58 24.05 11.28
C CYS A 165 18.07 23.21 12.46
N THR A 166 16.75 23.17 12.66
CA THR A 166 16.12 22.35 13.71
C THR A 166 16.41 20.85 13.54
N CYS A 167 16.48 20.34 12.31
CA CYS A 167 16.84 18.94 12.08
C CYS A 167 18.25 18.65 12.61
N LEU A 168 19.26 19.42 12.19
CA LEU A 168 20.64 19.27 12.65
C LEU A 168 20.77 19.48 14.18
N SER A 169 20.09 20.48 14.73
CA SER A 169 20.14 20.78 16.16
C SER A 169 19.55 19.65 17.02
N ASN A 170 18.67 18.83 16.45
CA ASN A 170 18.14 17.62 17.09
C ASN A 170 18.86 16.33 16.64
N GLY A 171 19.97 16.44 15.88
CA GLY A 171 20.72 15.28 15.38
C GLY A 171 20.01 14.48 14.28
N LEU A 172 19.01 15.06 13.62
CA LEU A 172 18.19 14.42 12.59
C LEU A 172 18.67 14.78 11.17
N LYS A 173 18.49 13.84 10.25
CA LYS A 173 18.59 14.09 8.80
C LYS A 173 17.38 14.90 8.33
N CYS A 174 17.60 15.79 7.37
CA CYS A 174 16.52 16.50 6.71
C CYS A 174 15.71 15.53 5.85
N THR A 175 14.39 15.58 5.97
CA THR A 175 13.45 14.83 5.14
C THR A 175 12.89 15.71 4.01
N ASP A 176 12.10 15.15 3.10
CA ASP A 176 11.45 15.91 2.02
C ASP A 176 10.41 16.91 2.52
N MET A 177 10.03 16.80 3.79
CA MET A 177 9.21 17.80 4.49
C MET A 177 9.98 19.10 4.79
N CYS A 178 11.31 19.09 4.72
CA CYS A 178 12.12 20.29 4.90
C CYS A 178 12.00 21.22 3.69
N ARG A 179 12.03 22.53 3.93
CA ARG A 179 11.84 23.53 2.86
C ARG A 179 12.95 23.50 1.79
N LEU A 180 14.17 23.12 2.16
CA LEU A 180 15.31 23.05 1.25
C LEU A 180 15.36 21.69 0.55
N GLN A 181 15.04 21.65 -0.74
CA GLN A 181 14.97 20.40 -1.53
C GLN A 181 16.36 19.79 -1.78
N THR A 182 17.34 20.60 -2.14
CA THR A 182 18.74 20.20 -2.32
C THR A 182 19.53 20.45 -1.03
N CYS A 183 19.26 19.61 -0.03
CA CYS A 183 19.91 19.72 1.28
C CYS A 183 21.00 18.66 1.44
N GLN A 184 22.23 19.10 1.78
CA GLN A 184 23.36 18.21 2.08
C GLN A 184 23.14 17.34 3.33
N ASN A 185 22.13 17.64 4.15
CA ASN A 185 21.75 16.87 5.32
C ASN A 185 20.63 15.85 5.04
N LYS A 186 20.25 15.59 3.78
CA LYS A 186 19.35 14.46 3.46
C LYS A 186 20.05 13.11 3.64
N ALA A 187 19.29 12.04 3.81
CA ALA A 187 19.82 10.69 3.71
C ALA A 187 20.28 10.44 2.26
N ILE A 188 21.38 9.70 2.08
CA ILE A 188 21.77 9.21 0.75
C ILE A 188 20.97 7.92 0.55
N GLU A 189 20.18 7.85 -0.51
CA GLU A 189 19.50 6.61 -0.90
C GLU A 189 20.58 5.63 -1.38
N GLU A 190 20.78 4.53 -0.65
CA GLU A 190 21.63 3.44 -1.11
C GLU A 190 20.84 2.63 -2.15
N GLU A 191 21.21 2.73 -3.42
CA GLU A 191 20.67 1.82 -4.44
C GLU A 191 21.14 0.38 -4.15
N PRO A 192 20.26 -0.63 -4.26
CA PRO A 192 20.66 -2.01 -4.04
C PRO A 192 21.67 -2.42 -5.13
N VAL A 193 22.89 -2.75 -4.69
CA VAL A 193 23.94 -3.30 -5.56
C VAL A 193 23.45 -4.64 -6.10
N ALA A 194 23.10 -4.67 -7.38
CA ALA A 194 22.82 -5.91 -8.10
C ALA A 194 24.06 -6.81 -8.03
N GLN A 195 23.95 -7.95 -7.34
CA GLN A 195 24.97 -8.99 -7.38
C GLN A 195 24.93 -9.62 -8.78
N GLN A 196 25.89 -9.24 -9.63
CA GLN A 196 26.16 -9.96 -10.86
C GLN A 196 26.71 -11.34 -10.48
N SER A 197 25.90 -12.38 -10.70
CA SER A 197 26.38 -13.75 -10.69
C SER A 197 27.15 -13.99 -11.99
N ASP A 198 28.48 -14.03 -11.91
CA ASP A 198 29.32 -14.58 -12.97
C ASP A 198 29.03 -16.07 -13.11
N SER A 199 28.25 -16.44 -14.12
CA SER A 199 28.20 -17.81 -14.62
C SER A 199 29.19 -17.92 -15.77
N GLU A 200 30.38 -18.47 -15.49
CA GLU A 200 31.32 -18.90 -16.52
C GLU A 200 30.66 -19.99 -17.37
N SER A 201 30.50 -19.75 -18.66
CA SER A 201 30.07 -20.76 -19.62
C SER A 201 31.29 -21.47 -20.18
N ASP A 202 31.47 -22.74 -19.81
CA ASP A 202 32.42 -23.64 -20.44
C ASP A 202 32.10 -23.81 -21.94
N VAL A 203 33.11 -23.55 -22.77
CA VAL A 203 33.11 -23.82 -24.21
C VAL A 203 33.63 -25.24 -24.39
N ASP A 204 32.74 -26.18 -24.72
CA ASP A 204 33.15 -27.48 -25.23
C ASP A 204 33.18 -27.44 -26.77
N ASP A 205 34.39 -27.35 -27.31
CA ASP A 205 34.73 -27.74 -28.68
C ASP A 205 34.48 -29.24 -28.86
N ILE A 206 33.68 -29.62 -29.86
CA ILE A 206 33.71 -30.99 -30.40
C ILE A 206 33.97 -30.88 -31.91
N GLU A 207 35.20 -31.22 -32.28
CA GLU A 207 35.69 -31.41 -33.65
C GLU A 207 35.06 -32.63 -34.33
N GLU A 208 35.04 -32.59 -35.66
CA GLU A 208 34.55 -33.60 -36.61
C GLU A 208 35.30 -34.94 -36.55
N ASP A 209 34.56 -36.05 -36.67
CA ASP A 209 34.74 -37.09 -37.72
C ASP A 209 33.54 -38.07 -37.74
#